data_AF-A0A285UVD8-F1
#
_entry.id   AF-A0A285UVD8-F1
#
_cell.length_a   1.000
_cell.length_b   1.000
_cell.length_c   1.000
_cell.angle_alpha   90.00
_cell.angle_beta   90.00
_cell.angle_gamma   90.00
#
_symmetry.space_group_name_H-M   'P 1'
#
loop_
_entity.id
_entity.type
_entity.pdbx_description
1 polymer ?
#
loop_
_entity_poly.entity_id
_entity_poly.type
_entity_poly.pdbx_seq_one_letter_code
_entity_poly.pdbx_strand_id
1 'polypeptide(L)'
;MAQTSIPYTHYDLQDIREGVVIEITLSAIANVRLMTHADFDLFKNARNHKFLGGVAKKSPIRLKIPKDAHWHVVIDMEGHKGTVESSIRVVPKPKAPAGPRFFPPSRQSAQR
;
A
#
# COMPACT_ATOMS: atom_id res chain seq x y z
N MET A 1 18.49 22.73 9.26
CA MET A 1 17.37 21.75 9.22
C MET A 1 16.86 21.75 7.79
N ALA A 2 17.14 20.70 7.02
CA ALA A 2 16.79 20.65 5.60
C ALA A 2 15.29 20.38 5.46
N GLN A 3 14.47 21.43 5.57
CA GLN A 3 13.05 21.35 5.31
C GLN A 3 12.89 21.14 3.80
N THR A 4 12.54 19.93 3.37
CA THR A 4 12.18 19.67 1.98
C THR A 4 11.04 20.63 1.61
N SER A 5 11.33 21.63 0.77
CA SER A 5 10.40 22.71 0.42
C SER A 5 9.30 22.27 -0.56
N ILE A 6 9.27 20.99 -0.92
CA ILE A 6 8.24 20.40 -1.78
C ILE A 6 7.03 20.00 -0.92
N PRO A 7 5.81 20.40 -1.32
CA PRO A 7 4.61 19.88 -0.69
C PRO A 7 4.51 18.37 -0.97
N TYR A 8 4.35 17.60 0.11
CA TYR A 8 4.16 16.15 0.03
C TYR A 8 3.02 15.74 0.96
N THR A 9 2.31 14.69 0.56
CA THR A 9 1.33 13.99 1.38
C THR A 9 1.99 12.76 1.96
N HIS A 10 1.99 12.64 3.28
CA HIS A 10 2.54 11.49 4.00
C HIS A 10 1.39 10.62 4.52
N TYR A 11 1.51 9.32 4.29
CA TYR A 11 0.63 8.29 4.83
C TYR A 11 1.45 7.29 5.63
N ASP A 12 1.05 7.07 6.87
CA ASP A 12 1.59 6.04 7.74
C ASP A 12 0.77 4.77 7.58
N LEU A 13 1.39 3.69 7.11
CA LEU A 13 0.74 2.39 6.95
C LEU A 13 0.93 1.49 8.17
N GLN A 14 1.66 1.94 9.19
CA GLN A 14 2.08 1.14 10.34
C GLN A 14 2.79 -0.14 9.89
N ASP A 15 2.77 -1.16 10.74
CA ASP A 15 3.34 -2.48 10.47
C ASP A 15 2.49 -3.26 9.45
N ILE A 16 2.99 -3.32 8.21
CA ILE A 16 2.40 -4.14 7.15
C ILE A 16 3.26 -5.39 6.96
N ARG A 17 2.60 -6.55 6.96
CA ARG A 17 3.25 -7.84 6.72
C ARG A 17 3.63 -8.04 5.25
N GLU A 18 4.62 -8.89 5.02
CA GLU A 18 5.01 -9.27 3.68
C GLU A 18 3.86 -9.84 2.84
N GLY A 19 3.87 -9.49 1.56
CA GLY A 19 2.90 -9.96 0.58
C GLY A 19 1.50 -9.36 0.71
N VAL A 20 1.27 -8.40 1.61
CA VAL A 20 0.11 -7.51 1.56
C VAL A 20 0.24 -6.61 0.32
N VAL A 21 -0.89 -6.31 -0.33
CA VAL A 21 -0.93 -5.42 -1.47
C VAL A 21 -1.54 -4.10 -1.02
N ILE A 22 -0.84 -3.00 -1.24
CA ILE A 22 -1.38 -1.66 -1.05
C ILE A 22 -1.84 -1.13 -2.41
N GLU A 23 -3.05 -0.59 -2.45
CA GLU A 23 -3.61 0.08 -3.61
C GLU A 23 -3.58 1.59 -3.37
N ILE A 24 -2.95 2.32 -4.27
CA ILE A 24 -2.75 3.77 -4.19
C ILE A 24 -3.51 4.38 -5.36
N THR A 25 -4.55 5.13 -5.05
CA THR A 25 -5.35 5.88 -6.02
C THR A 25 -4.85 7.31 -6.04
N LEU A 26 -4.62 7.85 -7.23
CA LEU A 26 -4.15 9.21 -7.46
C LEU A 26 -5.07 9.87 -8.49
N SER A 27 -5.40 11.14 -8.26
CA SER A 27 -6.19 11.94 -9.22
C SER A 27 -5.33 12.53 -10.35
N ALA A 28 -4.01 12.58 -10.20
CA ALA A 28 -3.08 13.17 -11.15
C ALA A 28 -1.73 12.45 -11.14
N ILE A 29 -0.84 12.81 -12.08
CA ILE A 29 0.53 12.29 -12.12
C ILE A 29 1.30 12.86 -10.92
N ALA A 30 1.84 11.96 -10.10
CA ALA A 30 2.61 12.29 -8.90
C ALA A 30 3.74 11.28 -8.70
N ASN A 31 4.69 11.58 -7.82
CA ASN A 31 5.72 10.64 -7.40
C ASN A 31 5.21 9.87 -6.19
N VAL A 32 5.27 8.54 -6.27
CA VAL A 32 4.92 7.65 -5.16
C VAL A 32 6.20 7.01 -4.66
N ARG A 33 6.56 7.29 -3.40
CA ARG A 33 7.72 6.72 -2.73
C ARG A 33 7.25 5.92 -1.52
N LEU A 34 7.32 4.59 -1.63
CA LEU A 34 7.10 3.66 -0.54
C LEU A 34 8.45 3.38 0.14
N MET A 35 8.56 3.66 1.43
CA MET A 35 9.81 3.54 2.16
C MET A 35 9.56 2.99 3.57
N THR A 36 10.59 2.43 4.19
CA THR A 36 10.47 1.98 5.59
C THR A 36 10.56 3.18 6.54
N HIS A 37 10.17 2.98 7.80
CA HIS A 37 10.30 4.02 8.83
C HIS A 37 11.72 4.62 8.92
N ALA A 38 12.75 3.77 8.85
CA ALA A 38 14.14 4.22 8.87
C ALA A 38 14.51 5.06 7.64
N ASP A 39 14.05 4.65 6.45
CA ASP A 39 14.27 5.41 5.22
C ASP A 39 13.49 6.74 5.19
N PHE A 40 12.30 6.79 5.84
CA PHE A 40 11.53 8.02 5.97
C PHE A 40 12.22 9.06 6.84
N ASP A 41 12.87 8.64 7.93
CA ASP A 41 13.70 9.55 8.73
C ASP A 41 14.88 10.09 7.91
N LEU A 42 15.53 9.24 7.12
CA LEU A 42 16.58 9.67 6.18
C LEU A 42 16.05 10.64 5.12
N PHE A 43 14.86 10.39 4.57
CA PHE A 43 14.18 11.29 3.62
C PHE A 43 13.93 12.66 4.23
N LYS A 44 13.40 12.72 5.47
CA LYS A 44 13.21 13.97 6.22
C LYS A 44 14.51 14.74 6.44
N ASN A 45 15.62 14.03 6.60
CA ASN A 45 16.94 14.61 6.76
C ASN A 45 17.65 14.90 5.42
N ALA A 46 16.94 14.77 4.28
CA ALA A 46 17.49 14.91 2.92
C ALA A 46 18.75 14.04 2.67
N ARG A 47 18.79 12.87 3.30
CA ARG A 47 19.87 11.88 3.15
C ARG A 47 19.54 10.84 2.08
N ASN A 48 20.56 10.07 1.73
CA ASN A 48 20.41 8.96 0.79
C ASN A 48 19.53 7.87 1.41
N HIS A 49 18.33 7.68 0.87
CA HIS A 49 17.31 6.76 1.38
C HIS A 49 16.88 5.82 0.27
N LYS A 50 16.41 4.61 0.64
CA LYS A 50 15.87 3.65 -0.31
C LYS A 50 14.35 3.76 -0.32
N PHE A 51 13.79 3.76 -1.52
CA PHE A 51 12.35 3.72 -1.71
C PHE A 51 11.99 2.77 -2.85
N LEU A 52 10.80 2.19 -2.74
CA LEU A 52 10.15 1.43 -3.80
C LEU A 52 9.08 2.33 -4.43
N GLY A 53 8.95 2.29 -5.75
CA GLY A 53 7.98 3.10 -6.48
C GLY A 53 8.63 3.94 -7.55
N GLY A 54 8.07 5.14 -7.80
CA GLY A 54 8.49 6.04 -8.86
C GLY A 54 7.35 6.96 -9.32
N VAL A 55 7.50 7.52 -10.52
CA VAL A 55 6.48 8.40 -11.12
C VAL A 55 5.23 7.59 -11.45
N ALA A 56 4.16 7.89 -10.73
CA ALA A 56 2.85 7.30 -10.90
C ALA A 56 2.07 8.03 -12.00
N LYS A 57 2.09 7.47 -13.21
CA LYS A 57 1.36 8.03 -14.37
C LYS A 57 -0.05 7.46 -14.56
N LYS A 58 -0.34 6.32 -13.94
CA LYS A 58 -1.62 5.60 -14.06
C LYS A 58 -2.08 5.21 -12.66
N SER A 59 -3.37 5.38 -12.38
CA SER A 59 -4.03 4.96 -11.15
C SER A 59 -5.16 3.96 -11.46
N PRO A 60 -5.48 3.03 -10.54
CA PRO A 60 -4.82 2.77 -9.26
C PRO A 60 -3.50 1.99 -9.39
N ILE A 61 -2.56 2.23 -8.48
CA ILE A 61 -1.28 1.51 -8.41
C ILE A 61 -1.36 0.46 -7.33
N ARG A 62 -0.92 -0.75 -7.64
CA ARG A 62 -0.84 -1.84 -6.66
C ARG A 62 0.62 -2.15 -6.38
N LEU A 63 1.06 -1.89 -5.15
CA LEU A 63 2.39 -2.23 -4.67
C LEU A 63 2.29 -3.41 -3.72
N LYS A 64 3.09 -4.44 -3.96
CA LYS A 64 3.21 -5.57 -3.04
C LYS A 64 4.32 -5.26 -2.03
N ILE A 65 4.00 -5.41 -0.75
CA ILE A 65 4.96 -5.23 0.32
C ILE A 65 6.00 -6.37 0.28
N PRO A 66 7.30 -6.06 0.15
CA PRO A 66 8.33 -7.08 -0.03
C PRO A 66 8.77 -7.74 1.28
N LYS A 67 8.57 -7.09 2.44
CA LYS A 67 8.95 -7.58 3.76
C LYS A 67 8.07 -6.96 4.85
N ASP A 68 7.93 -7.65 5.98
CA ASP A 68 7.35 -7.10 7.20
C ASP A 68 8.18 -5.93 7.73
N ALA A 69 7.55 -4.76 7.83
CA ALA A 69 8.14 -3.56 8.41
C ALA A 69 7.04 -2.51 8.65
N HIS A 70 7.40 -1.45 9.36
CA HIS A 70 6.64 -0.21 9.37
C HIS A 70 6.89 0.55 8.07
N TRP A 71 5.84 0.67 7.26
CA TRP A 71 5.91 1.30 5.94
C TRP A 71 5.30 2.71 5.94
N HIS A 72 5.94 3.60 5.19
CA HIS A 72 5.49 4.97 4.97
C HIS A 72 5.36 5.19 3.46
N VAL A 73 4.29 5.86 3.05
CA VAL A 73 4.11 6.31 1.67
C VAL A 73 4.18 7.81 1.64
N VAL A 74 5.06 8.33 0.78
CA VAL A 74 5.19 9.75 0.49
C VAL A 74 4.73 9.97 -0.93
N ILE A 75 3.81 10.90 -1.11
CA ILE A 75 3.30 11.32 -2.41
C ILE A 75 3.71 12.77 -2.60
N ASP A 76 4.63 13.00 -3.52
CA ASP A 76 5.15 14.32 -3.82
C ASP A 76 4.83 14.72 -5.27
N MET A 77 4.64 16.02 -5.47
CA MET A 77 4.39 16.61 -6.78
C MET A 77 5.65 17.25 -7.37
N GLU A 78 6.83 16.76 -7.00
CA GLU A 78 8.09 17.27 -7.52
C GLU A 78 8.09 17.17 -9.06
N GLY A 79 8.14 18.32 -9.73
CA GLY A 79 8.10 18.41 -11.19
C GLY A 79 6.72 18.42 -11.83
N HIS A 80 5.63 18.38 -11.05
CA HIS A 80 4.24 18.37 -11.55
C HIS A 80 3.45 19.59 -11.03
N LYS A 81 2.71 20.26 -11.92
CA LYS A 81 1.88 21.43 -11.55
C LYS A 81 0.51 20.95 -11.06
N GLY A 82 0.09 21.44 -9.88
CA GLY A 82 -1.25 21.24 -9.33
C GLY A 82 -1.26 20.51 -8.00
N THR A 83 -2.45 20.26 -7.47
CA THR A 83 -2.69 19.46 -6.28
C THR A 83 -3.04 18.04 -6.70
N VAL A 84 -2.41 17.04 -6.11
CA VAL A 84 -2.81 15.64 -6.29
C VAL A 84 -3.61 15.18 -5.09
N GLU A 85 -4.84 14.74 -5.34
CA GLU A 85 -5.57 13.94 -4.36
C GLU A 85 -5.07 12.51 -4.42
N SER A 86 -4.81 11.95 -3.23
CA SER A 86 -4.31 10.60 -3.10
C SER A 86 -5.07 9.86 -2.01
N SER A 87 -5.20 8.55 -2.18
CA SER A 87 -5.85 7.68 -1.22
C SER A 87 -5.19 6.32 -1.25
N ILE A 88 -4.89 5.79 -0.06
CA ILE A 88 -4.25 4.49 0.08
C ILE A 88 -5.22 3.52 0.72
N ARG A 89 -5.36 2.36 0.10
CA ARG A 89 -6.16 1.25 0.59
C ARG A 89 -5.28 0.02 0.73
N VAL A 90 -5.19 -0.51 1.94
CA VAL A 90 -4.57 -1.81 2.15
C VAL A 90 -5.54 -2.88 1.67
N VAL A 91 -5.14 -3.66 0.68
CA VAL A 91 -5.91 -4.80 0.16
C VAL A 91 -5.46 -6.03 0.95
N PRO A 92 -6.22 -6.48 1.96
CA PRO A 92 -5.94 -7.76 2.60
C PRO A 92 -6.00 -8.85 1.53
N LYS A 93 -5.09 -9.83 1.61
CA LYS A 93 -5.16 -11.01 0.75
C LYS A 93 -6.59 -11.55 0.82
N PRO A 94 -7.25 -11.83 -0.32
CA PRO A 94 -8.56 -12.46 -0.29
C PRO A 94 -8.45 -13.69 0.59
N LYS A 95 -9.19 -13.70 1.70
CA LYS A 95 -9.37 -14.91 2.49
C LYS A 95 -9.99 -15.90 1.51
N ALA A 96 -9.26 -16.94 1.15
CA ALA A 96 -9.75 -17.96 0.23
C ALA A 96 -11.18 -18.33 0.65
N PRO A 97 -12.14 -18.45 -0.28
CA PRO A 97 -13.49 -18.84 0.07
C PRO A 97 -13.39 -20.14 0.87
N ALA A 98 -13.95 -20.14 2.08
CA ALA A 98 -14.06 -21.34 2.88
C ALA A 98 -14.60 -22.43 1.96
N GLY A 99 -13.85 -23.54 1.83
CA GLY A 99 -14.17 -24.61 0.90
C GLY A 99 -15.62 -25.08 1.03
N PRO A 100 -16.18 -25.70 -0.02
CA PRO A 100 -17.59 -26.07 -0.03
C PRO A 100 -17.93 -26.87 1.23
N ARG A 101 -18.87 -26.34 2.01
CA ARG A 101 -19.42 -26.98 3.19
C ARG A 101 -20.06 -28.29 2.73
N PHE A 102 -19.32 -29.40 2.87
CA PHE A 102 -19.82 -30.72 2.55
C PHE A 102 -20.93 -31.04 3.55
N PHE A 103 -22.18 -30.86 3.14
CA PHE A 103 -23.33 -31.35 3.89
C PHE A 103 -23.42 -32.85 3.62
N PRO A 104 -23.17 -33.73 4.61
CA PRO A 104 -23.42 -35.14 4.41
C PRO A 104 -24.92 -35.36 4.20
N PRO A 105 -25.35 -36.18 3.23
CA PRO A 105 -26.75 -36.53 3.11
C PRO A 105 -27.16 -37.32 4.36
N SER A 106 -28.14 -36.77 5.07
CA SER A 106 -28.83 -37.46 6.17
C SER A 106 -29.35 -38.79 5.65
N ARG A 107 -28.71 -39.89 6.06
CA ARG A 107 -29.19 -41.25 5.85
C ARG A 107 -30.46 -41.42 6.69
N GLN A 108 -31.62 -41.06 6.13
CA GLN A 108 -32.88 -41.50 6.70
C GLN A 108 -33.08 -42.97 6.27
N SER A 109 -32.60 -43.84 7.13
CA SER A 109 -32.85 -45.28 7.08
C SER A 109 -34.35 -45.52 6.99
N ALA A 110 -34.73 -46.29 5.98
CA ALA A 110 -35.98 -47.01 5.93
C ALA A 110 -36.17 -47.89 7.17
N GLN A 111 -37.35 -47.84 7.77
CA GLN A 111 -38.06 -48.92 8.49
C GLN A 111 -39.54 -48.52 8.30
N ARG A 112 -40.27 -49.10 7.34
CA ARG A 112 -40.86 -50.45 7.32
C ARG A 112 -41.74 -50.73 8.55
#